data_AF-A0A6N7QXQ3-F1
#
_entry.id   AF-A0A6N7QXQ3-F1
#
_cell.length_a   1.000
_cell.length_b   1.000
_cell.length_c   1.000
_cell.angle_alpha   90.00
_cell.angle_beta   90.00
_cell.angle_gamma   90.00
#
_symmetry.space_group_name_H-M   'P 1'
#
loop_
_entity.id
_entity.type
_entity.pdbx_description
1 polymer ?
#
loop_
_entity_poly.entity_id
_entity_poly.type
_entity_poly.pdbx_seq_one_letter_code
_entity_poly.pdbx_strand_id
1 'polypeptide(L)'
;MLNELGYQTPIQAAVVFINPECTIYQAPRTSKILLPTQLKRYFRQFHQPSTLSPFCHQLAEKLEAIRLEKSPYEQLPEYHYNELTKGIPCSLCKKNLKTREGQSLICDNCGEQESLQAAVLRNIKEFMLLFPEERITTAKIGDWCNIPITERQIRYILNKYFEQKGYNKGAYYVRK
;
A
#
# COMPACT_ATOMS: atom_id res chain seq x y z
N MET A 1 -21.79 18.13 6.01
CA MET A 1 -20.50 18.36 5.33
C MET A 1 -20.60 19.11 3.99
N LEU A 2 -20.99 18.53 2.84
CA LEU A 2 -21.02 19.31 1.56
C LEU A 2 -22.03 20.48 1.55
N ASN A 3 -23.23 20.25 2.09
CA ASN A 3 -24.24 21.30 2.22
C ASN A 3 -23.79 22.42 3.18
N GLU A 4 -23.04 22.11 4.23
CA GLU A 4 -22.48 23.10 5.18
C GLU A 4 -21.41 23.98 4.51
N LEU A 5 -20.71 23.46 3.51
CA LEU A 5 -19.75 24.22 2.69
C LEU A 5 -20.43 25.05 1.58
N GLY A 6 -21.77 25.04 1.52
CA GLY A 6 -22.56 25.74 0.51
C GLY A 6 -22.72 24.99 -0.82
N TYR A 7 -22.32 23.72 -0.90
CA TYR A 7 -22.44 22.92 -2.13
C TYR A 7 -23.71 22.09 -2.13
N GLN A 8 -24.60 22.35 -3.09
CA GLN A 8 -25.85 21.60 -3.30
C GLN A 8 -25.66 20.42 -4.25
N THR A 9 -24.59 19.64 -4.06
CA THR A 9 -24.32 18.46 -4.89
C THR A 9 -25.02 17.25 -4.29
N PRO A 10 -25.86 16.51 -5.05
CA PRO A 10 -26.53 15.33 -4.53
C PRO A 10 -25.51 14.23 -4.19
N ILE A 11 -25.51 13.80 -2.93
CA ILE A 11 -24.66 12.70 -2.46
C ILE A 11 -25.40 11.38 -2.62
N GLN A 12 -24.83 10.45 -3.38
CA GLN A 12 -25.29 9.07 -3.44
C GLN A 12 -24.42 8.20 -2.55
N ALA A 13 -25.03 7.60 -1.53
CA ALA A 13 -24.36 6.67 -0.63
C ALA A 13 -24.77 5.22 -0.92
N ALA A 14 -23.78 4.32 -0.93
CA ALA A 14 -23.98 2.89 -1.05
C ALA A 14 -23.14 2.16 0.02
N VAL A 15 -23.69 1.06 0.53
CA VAL A 15 -23.00 0.13 1.43
C VAL A 15 -22.35 -0.95 0.58
N VAL A 16 -21.04 -1.14 0.75
CA VAL A 16 -20.25 -2.11 0.00
C VAL A 16 -19.85 -3.27 0.91
N PHE A 17 -20.17 -4.49 0.49
CA PHE A 17 -19.68 -5.71 1.13
C PHE A 17 -18.54 -6.25 0.29
N ILE A 18 -17.28 -6.04 0.70
CA ILE A 18 -16.11 -6.33 -0.15
C ILE A 18 -15.70 -7.81 -0.15
N ASN A 19 -16.07 -8.56 0.89
CA ASN A 19 -15.74 -9.97 1.01
C ASN A 19 -16.60 -10.81 0.04
N PRO A 20 -16.00 -11.53 -0.94
CA PRO A 20 -16.74 -12.37 -1.90
C PRO A 20 -17.48 -13.55 -1.26
N GLU A 21 -17.08 -13.97 -0.06
CA GLU A 21 -17.72 -15.07 0.69
C GLU A 21 -18.84 -14.57 1.62
N CYS A 22 -19.11 -13.26 1.65
CA CYS A 22 -20.17 -12.70 2.47
C CYS A 22 -21.55 -13.08 1.94
N THR A 23 -22.33 -13.78 2.76
CA THR A 23 -23.75 -14.07 2.50
C THR A 23 -24.62 -13.22 3.42
N ILE A 24 -25.38 -12.30 2.85
CA ILE A 24 -26.32 -11.44 3.59
C ILE A 24 -27.70 -12.08 3.52
N TYR A 25 -28.03 -12.90 4.52
CA TYR A 25 -29.34 -13.51 4.60
C TYR A 25 -30.43 -12.44 4.75
N GLN A 26 -31.53 -12.57 4.01
CA GLN A 26 -32.63 -11.60 3.99
C GLN A 26 -32.19 -10.15 3.68
N ALA A 27 -31.16 -9.97 2.85
CA ALA A 27 -30.73 -8.64 2.43
C ALA A 27 -31.92 -7.85 1.85
N PRO A 28 -32.15 -6.61 2.31
CA PRO A 28 -33.23 -5.80 1.76
C PRO A 28 -32.96 -5.54 0.28
N ARG A 29 -34.01 -5.59 -0.55
CA ARG A 29 -33.94 -5.34 -2.00
C ARG A 29 -33.81 -3.83 -2.30
N THR A 30 -32.83 -3.18 -1.70
CA THR A 30 -32.53 -1.76 -1.89
C THR A 30 -31.38 -1.58 -2.87
N SER A 31 -31.43 -0.54 -3.69
CA SER A 31 -30.39 -0.19 -4.69
C SER A 31 -29.06 0.28 -4.08
N LYS A 32 -28.97 0.40 -2.76
CA LYS A 32 -27.81 0.94 -2.04
C LYS A 32 -26.84 -0.12 -1.54
N ILE A 33 -27.08 -1.41 -1.80
CA ILE A 33 -26.14 -2.49 -1.43
C ILE A 33 -25.36 -2.90 -2.68
N LEU A 34 -24.03 -2.87 -2.58
CA LEU A 34 -23.12 -3.30 -3.62
C LEU A 34 -22.32 -4.52 -3.16
N LEU A 35 -22.41 -5.59 -3.94
CA LEU A 35 -21.64 -6.82 -3.75
C LEU A 35 -20.36 -6.80 -4.61
N PRO A 36 -19.34 -7.63 -4.29
CA PRO A 36 -18.05 -7.60 -4.99
C PRO A 36 -18.18 -7.81 -6.50
N THR A 37 -19.11 -8.67 -6.90
CA THR A 37 -19.42 -8.99 -8.30
C THR A 37 -20.04 -7.81 -9.07
N GLN A 38 -20.64 -6.85 -8.37
CA GLN A 38 -21.33 -5.70 -8.96
C GLN A 38 -20.41 -4.49 -9.11
N LEU A 39 -19.31 -4.40 -8.33
CA LEU A 39 -18.43 -3.23 -8.27
C LEU A 39 -17.91 -2.82 -9.64
N LYS A 40 -17.39 -3.78 -10.44
CA LYS A 40 -16.86 -3.48 -11.78
C LYS A 40 -17.91 -2.86 -12.70
N ARG A 41 -19.15 -3.35 -12.65
CA ARG A 41 -20.25 -2.80 -13.46
C ARG A 41 -20.72 -1.46 -12.91
N TYR A 42 -20.79 -1.31 -11.60
CA TYR A 42 -21.14 -0.06 -10.93
C TYR A 42 -20.19 1.07 -11.33
N PHE A 43 -18.87 0.85 -11.24
CA PHE A 43 -17.89 1.88 -11.60
C PHE A 43 -17.87 2.24 -13.09
N ARG A 44 -18.21 1.29 -13.98
CA ARG A 44 -18.34 1.55 -15.42
C ARG A 44 -19.47 2.51 -15.77
N GLN A 45 -20.43 2.73 -14.88
CA GLN A 45 -21.53 3.68 -15.08
C GLN A 45 -21.08 5.14 -14.91
N PHE A 46 -19.97 5.38 -14.21
CA PHE A 46 -19.39 6.72 -14.12
C PHE A 46 -18.64 7.03 -15.41
N HIS A 47 -19.11 8.03 -16.14
CA HIS A 47 -18.39 8.58 -17.28
C HIS A 47 -17.06 9.16 -16.80
N GLN A 48 -15.99 8.97 -17.59
CA GLN A 48 -14.76 9.75 -17.38
C GLN A 48 -15.08 11.22 -17.75
N PRO A 49 -14.92 12.19 -16.82
CA PRO A 49 -15.13 13.59 -17.17
C PRO A 49 -14.08 13.99 -18.19
N SER A 50 -14.53 14.48 -19.35
CA SER A 50 -13.65 14.93 -20.43
C SER A 50 -12.91 16.23 -20.09
N THR A 51 -13.38 16.98 -19.09
CA THR A 51 -12.67 18.11 -18.47
C THR A 51 -13.24 18.37 -17.06
N LEU A 52 -12.36 18.60 -16.08
CA LEU A 52 -12.77 19.05 -14.75
C LEU A 52 -13.09 20.55 -14.79
N SER A 53 -14.23 20.94 -14.25
CA SER A 53 -14.59 22.35 -14.16
C SER A 53 -13.81 23.06 -13.04
N PRO A 54 -13.63 24.39 -13.11
CA PRO A 54 -13.05 25.16 -12.00
C PRO A 54 -13.77 24.94 -10.65
N PHE A 55 -15.06 24.63 -10.69
CA PHE A 55 -15.85 24.27 -9.53
C PHE A 55 -15.31 23.00 -8.82
N CYS A 56 -14.92 21.98 -9.58
CA CYS A 56 -14.32 20.76 -9.00
C CYS A 56 -13.00 21.06 -8.29
N HIS A 57 -12.19 21.97 -8.83
CA HIS A 57 -10.95 22.40 -8.20
C HIS A 57 -11.19 23.13 -6.88
N GLN A 58 -12.10 24.12 -6.87
CA GLN A 58 -12.46 24.84 -5.64
C GLN A 58 -13.05 23.92 -4.57
N LEU A 59 -13.88 22.95 -4.98
CA LEU A 59 -14.42 21.96 -4.06
C LEU A 59 -13.31 21.08 -3.47
N ALA A 60 -12.36 20.62 -4.30
CA ALA A 60 -11.23 19.82 -3.84
C ALA A 60 -10.36 20.59 -2.83
N GLU A 61 -10.06 21.86 -3.08
CA GLU A 61 -9.31 22.71 -2.15
C GLU A 61 -10.01 22.85 -0.80
N LYS A 62 -11.34 23.08 -0.80
CA LYS A 62 -12.11 23.15 0.44
C LYS A 62 -12.19 21.82 1.17
N LEU A 63 -12.31 20.70 0.44
CA LEU A 63 -12.32 19.36 1.02
C LEU A 63 -10.98 19.02 1.67
N GLU A 64 -9.86 19.40 1.07
CA GLU A 64 -8.53 19.25 1.68
C GLU A 64 -8.38 20.15 2.92
N ALA A 65 -8.88 21.39 2.88
CA ALA A 65 -8.80 22.30 4.01
C ALA A 65 -9.54 21.81 5.27
N ILE A 66 -10.57 20.98 5.11
CA ILE A 66 -11.35 20.39 6.21
C ILE A 66 -11.04 18.91 6.45
N ARG A 67 -10.06 18.37 5.72
CA ARG A 67 -9.68 16.96 5.83
C ARG A 67 -9.16 16.70 7.24
N LEU A 68 -9.66 15.63 7.84
CA LEU A 68 -9.10 15.13 9.09
C LEU A 68 -7.72 14.53 8.81
N GLU A 69 -6.69 14.95 9.56
CA GLU A 69 -5.34 14.40 9.44
C GLU A 69 -5.30 12.90 9.72
N LYS A 70 -6.14 12.45 10.67
CA LYS A 70 -6.32 11.04 11.03
C LYS A 70 -7.79 10.68 11.04
N SER A 71 -8.10 9.44 10.65
CA SER A 71 -9.49 8.99 10.72
C SER A 71 -9.88 8.78 12.18
N PRO A 72 -11.05 9.26 12.64
CA PRO A 72 -11.53 8.97 13.98
C PRO A 72 -11.88 7.49 14.18
N TYR A 73 -11.97 6.74 13.08
CA TYR A 73 -12.18 5.29 13.06
C TYR A 73 -10.89 4.52 12.77
N GLU A 74 -9.74 5.18 12.80
CA GLU A 74 -8.44 4.55 12.63
C GLU A 74 -8.15 3.66 13.84
N GLN A 75 -8.31 2.35 13.65
CA GLN A 75 -7.95 1.32 14.61
C GLN A 75 -6.79 0.53 14.05
N LEU A 76 -5.62 1.17 14.03
CA LEU A 76 -4.38 0.46 13.72
C LEU A 76 -3.92 -0.30 14.97
N PRO A 77 -3.49 -1.56 14.82
CA PRO A 77 -2.84 -2.26 15.92
C PRO A 77 -1.55 -1.52 16.29
N GLU A 78 -1.21 -1.50 17.57
CA GLU A 78 0.13 -1.11 18.00
C GLU A 78 1.11 -2.22 17.56
N TYR A 79 2.19 -1.84 16.87
CA TYR A 79 3.22 -2.77 16.45
C TYR A 79 4.59 -2.12 16.57
N HIS A 80 5.56 -2.92 16.98
CA HIS A 80 6.96 -2.52 17.04
C HIS A 80 7.80 -3.32 16.06
N TYR A 81 8.90 -2.72 15.60
CA TYR A 81 9.81 -3.34 14.62
C TYR A 81 10.25 -4.75 15.00
N ASN A 82 10.51 -5.00 16.28
CA ASN A 82 11.01 -6.28 16.78
C ASN A 82 9.93 -7.35 16.94
N GLU A 83 8.65 -6.98 16.91
CA GLU A 83 7.52 -7.92 17.04
C GLU A 83 7.12 -8.54 15.69
N LEU A 84 7.49 -7.86 14.60
CA LEU A 84 7.17 -8.29 13.26
C LEU A 84 8.15 -9.34 12.75
N THR A 85 7.62 -10.37 12.10
CA THR A 85 8.44 -11.43 11.50
C THR A 85 9.18 -10.87 10.29
N LYS A 86 10.52 -10.86 10.38
CA LYS A 86 11.40 -10.40 9.29
C LYS A 86 11.50 -11.46 8.19
N GLY A 87 11.60 -11.00 6.95
CA GLY A 87 11.58 -11.86 5.77
C GLY A 87 11.03 -11.11 4.56
N ILE A 88 11.03 -11.78 3.41
CA ILE A 88 10.36 -11.27 2.21
C ILE A 88 9.10 -12.11 1.97
N PRO A 89 7.88 -11.56 2.19
CA PRO A 89 6.64 -12.31 1.95
C PRO A 89 6.42 -12.50 0.46
N CYS A 90 5.91 -13.65 0.00
CA CYS A 90 5.59 -13.92 -1.40
C CYS A 90 4.54 -12.93 -1.93
N SER A 91 4.71 -12.46 -3.17
CA SER A 91 3.75 -11.56 -3.83
C SER A 91 2.32 -12.12 -3.88
N LEU A 92 2.19 -13.45 -4.06
CA LEU A 92 0.91 -14.16 -4.17
C LEU A 92 0.35 -14.63 -2.84
N CYS A 93 1.03 -15.56 -2.15
CA CYS A 93 0.46 -16.24 -0.98
C CYS A 93 0.95 -15.70 0.38
N LYS A 94 1.78 -14.64 0.37
CA LYS A 94 2.34 -13.98 1.56
C LYS A 94 3.22 -14.84 2.49
N LYS A 95 3.45 -16.12 2.17
CA LYS A 95 4.47 -16.95 2.85
C LYS A 95 5.87 -16.45 2.50
N ASN A 96 6.83 -16.55 3.43
CA ASN A 96 8.20 -16.10 3.21
C ASN A 96 8.85 -16.83 2.04
N LEU A 97 9.55 -16.06 1.20
CA LEU A 97 10.35 -16.56 0.10
C LEU A 97 11.70 -17.08 0.59
N LYS A 98 12.26 -18.02 -0.16
CA LYS A 98 13.60 -18.54 0.06
C LYS A 98 14.50 -18.21 -1.12
N THR A 99 15.79 -18.09 -0.84
CA THR A 99 16.81 -17.92 -1.86
C THR A 99 17.00 -19.22 -2.63
N ARG A 100 17.02 -19.13 -3.96
CA ARG A 100 17.40 -20.21 -4.86
C ARG A 100 18.79 -19.92 -5.43
N GLU A 101 19.45 -20.91 -6.04
CA GLU A 101 20.65 -20.66 -6.84
C GLU A 101 20.35 -19.69 -7.99
N GLY A 102 21.25 -18.72 -8.19
CA GLY A 102 20.99 -17.55 -9.03
C GLY A 102 20.33 -16.42 -8.25
N GLN A 103 20.29 -15.20 -8.81
CA GLN A 103 19.75 -14.01 -8.13
C GLN A 103 18.20 -14.02 -8.06
N SER A 104 17.59 -15.15 -7.67
CA SER A 104 16.15 -15.38 -7.65
C SER A 104 15.69 -15.93 -6.30
N LEU A 105 14.44 -15.62 -5.98
CA LEU A 105 13.73 -16.15 -4.83
C LEU A 105 12.56 -17.01 -5.31
N ILE A 106 12.23 -18.04 -4.54
CA ILE A 106 11.10 -18.94 -4.80
C ILE A 106 10.24 -19.09 -3.55
N CYS A 107 8.93 -19.23 -3.75
CA CYS A 107 7.99 -19.59 -2.71
C CYS A 107 7.81 -21.11 -2.67
N ASP A 108 8.19 -21.76 -1.58
CA ASP A 108 7.96 -23.21 -1.40
C ASP A 108 6.48 -23.59 -1.33
N ASN A 109 5.58 -22.63 -1.04
CA ASN A 109 4.16 -22.88 -0.88
C ASN A 109 3.37 -22.82 -2.20
N CYS A 110 3.65 -21.84 -3.06
CA CYS A 110 2.91 -21.64 -4.31
C CYS A 110 3.78 -21.70 -5.57
N GLY A 111 5.09 -21.91 -5.45
CA GLY A 111 6.02 -22.02 -6.58
C GLY A 111 6.36 -20.69 -7.27
N GLU A 112 5.79 -19.58 -6.82
CA GLU A 112 6.04 -18.25 -7.39
C GLU A 112 7.52 -17.88 -7.32
N GLN A 113 8.04 -17.31 -8.41
CA GLN A 113 9.43 -16.91 -8.54
C GLN A 113 9.53 -15.42 -8.84
N GLU A 114 10.42 -14.74 -8.14
CA GLU A 114 10.75 -13.34 -8.40
C GLU A 114 12.26 -13.11 -8.34
N SER A 115 12.75 -12.09 -9.04
CA SER A 115 14.16 -11.72 -8.92
C SER A 115 14.44 -11.15 -7.53
N LEU A 116 15.65 -11.42 -7.00
CA LEU A 116 16.10 -10.89 -5.72
C LEU A 116 15.92 -9.36 -5.64
N GLN A 117 16.21 -8.67 -6.74
CA GLN A 117 16.07 -7.23 -6.86
C GLN A 117 14.61 -6.77 -6.72
N ALA A 118 13.67 -7.40 -7.43
CA ALA A 118 12.26 -7.06 -7.36
C ALA A 118 11.68 -7.34 -5.97
N ALA A 119 12.07 -8.48 -5.39
CA ALA A 119 11.69 -8.92 -4.05
C ALA A 119 12.10 -7.92 -2.96
N VAL A 120 13.38 -7.54 -2.96
CA VAL A 120 13.94 -6.57 -2.00
C VAL A 120 13.27 -5.21 -2.16
N LEU A 121 13.04 -4.73 -3.39
CA LEU A 121 12.35 -3.46 -3.61
C LEU A 121 10.91 -3.46 -3.08
N ARG A 122 10.19 -4.55 -3.28
CA ARG A 122 8.84 -4.71 -2.74
C ARG A 122 8.86 -4.72 -1.22
N ASN A 123 9.83 -5.41 -0.62
CA ASN A 123 9.97 -5.45 0.84
C ASN A 123 10.39 -4.09 1.44
N ILE A 124 11.23 -3.31 0.75
CA ILE A 124 11.57 -1.95 1.19
C ILE A 124 10.32 -1.05 1.20
N LYS A 125 9.43 -1.18 0.19
CA LYS A 125 8.16 -0.42 0.17
C LYS A 125 7.26 -0.78 1.34
N GLU A 126 7.21 -2.06 1.71
CA GLU A 126 6.48 -2.52 2.89
C GLU A 126 7.08 -1.96 4.18
N PHE A 127 8.42 -1.99 4.32
CA PHE A 127 9.12 -1.36 5.43
C PHE A 127 8.81 0.13 5.57
N MET A 128 8.85 0.89 4.46
CA MET A 128 8.51 2.32 4.46
C MET A 128 7.06 2.61 4.86
N LEU A 129 6.15 1.69 4.55
CA LEU A 129 4.73 1.81 4.91
C LEU A 129 4.53 1.56 6.41
N LEU A 130 5.20 0.55 6.96
CA LEU A 130 5.11 0.19 8.37
C LEU A 130 5.89 1.17 9.27
N PHE A 131 7.00 1.71 8.78
CA PHE A 131 7.89 2.54 9.58
C PHE A 131 8.23 3.85 8.84
N PRO A 132 7.26 4.75 8.67
CA PRO A 132 7.45 5.98 7.89
C PRO A 132 8.51 6.92 8.48
N GLU A 133 8.71 6.89 9.80
CA GLU A 133 9.69 7.72 10.52
C GLU A 133 11.10 7.12 10.52
N GLU A 134 11.26 5.88 10.05
CA GLU A 134 12.52 5.16 10.14
C GLU A 134 13.39 5.38 8.91
N ARG A 135 14.68 5.65 9.15
CA ARG A 135 15.65 5.84 8.06
C ARG A 135 15.97 4.51 7.39
N ILE A 136 15.94 4.52 6.05
CA ILE A 136 16.38 3.37 5.24
C ILE A 136 17.90 3.32 5.24
N THR A 137 18.48 2.27 5.81
CA THR A 137 19.93 2.01 5.77
C THR A 137 20.19 0.61 5.24
N THR A 138 21.40 0.36 4.73
CA THR A 138 21.79 -0.97 4.24
C THR A 138 21.63 -2.03 5.33
N ALA A 139 22.01 -1.71 6.58
CA ALA A 139 21.89 -2.61 7.72
C ALA A 139 20.41 -2.90 8.06
N LYS A 140 19.56 -1.87 8.13
CA LYS A 140 18.15 -2.03 8.51
C LYS A 140 17.35 -2.82 7.45
N ILE A 141 17.67 -2.60 6.17
CA ILE A 141 17.08 -3.40 5.08
C ILE A 141 17.61 -4.83 5.06
N GLY A 142 18.89 -5.05 5.40
CA GLY A 142 19.44 -6.40 5.53
C GLY A 142 18.73 -7.20 6.61
N ASP A 143 18.57 -6.61 7.79
CA ASP A 143 17.82 -7.22 8.90
C ASP A 143 16.35 -7.46 8.53
N TRP A 144 15.68 -6.47 7.94
CA TRP A 144 14.27 -6.60 7.54
C TRP A 144 14.03 -7.68 6.47
N CYS A 145 14.92 -7.77 5.47
CA CYS A 145 14.83 -8.80 4.43
C CYS A 145 15.08 -10.20 4.98
N ASN A 146 15.95 -10.36 5.99
CA ASN A 146 16.25 -11.61 6.68
C ASN A 146 16.45 -12.82 5.73
N ILE A 147 17.21 -12.61 4.66
CA ILE A 147 17.62 -13.63 3.69
C ILE A 147 19.14 -13.55 3.47
N PRO A 148 19.77 -14.60 2.93
CA PRO A 148 21.19 -14.57 2.54
C PRO A 148 21.46 -13.56 1.41
N ILE A 149 21.59 -12.29 1.74
CA ILE A 149 21.94 -11.20 0.83
C ILE A 149 23.10 -10.41 1.44
N THR A 150 24.10 -10.11 0.61
CA THR A 150 25.26 -9.32 1.06
C THR A 150 24.89 -7.83 1.16
N GLU A 151 25.53 -7.10 2.08
CA GLU A 151 25.41 -5.64 2.13
C GLU A 151 25.73 -4.97 0.80
N ARG A 152 26.68 -5.52 0.04
CA ARG A 152 27.06 -5.01 -1.28
C ARG A 152 25.89 -5.07 -2.26
N GLN A 153 25.13 -6.17 -2.26
CA GLN A 153 23.94 -6.32 -3.10
C GLN A 153 22.83 -5.37 -2.67
N ILE A 154 22.57 -5.25 -1.36
CA ILE A 154 21.59 -4.29 -0.83
C ILE A 154 21.97 -2.87 -1.25
N ARG A 155 23.23 -2.47 -1.04
CA ARG A 155 23.75 -1.15 -1.40
C ARG A 155 23.62 -0.88 -2.90
N TYR A 156 23.89 -1.88 -3.75
CA TYR A 156 23.66 -1.77 -5.19
C TYR A 156 22.20 -1.48 -5.52
N ILE A 157 21.25 -2.21 -4.92
CA ILE A 157 19.81 -2.00 -5.11
C ILE A 157 19.42 -0.60 -4.62
N LEU A 158 19.85 -0.21 -3.43
CA LEU A 158 19.53 1.08 -2.84
C LEU A 158 20.07 2.24 -3.69
N ASN A 159 21.34 2.20 -4.12
CA ASN A 159 21.92 3.23 -4.98
C ASN A 159 21.21 3.33 -6.36
N LYS A 160 20.69 2.21 -6.86
CA LYS A 160 20.00 2.16 -8.16
C LYS A 160 18.62 2.84 -8.10
N TYR A 161 17.83 2.58 -7.05
CA TYR A 161 16.42 3.03 -6.99
C TYR A 161 16.13 4.17 -6.01
N PHE A 162 17.05 4.44 -5.09
CA PHE A 162 16.91 5.46 -4.06
C PHE A 162 18.03 6.49 -4.18
N GLU A 163 17.81 7.66 -3.58
CA GLU A 163 18.82 8.70 -3.48
C GLU A 163 19.54 8.56 -2.13
N GLN A 164 20.86 8.50 -2.15
CA GLN A 164 21.67 8.45 -0.93
C GLN A 164 21.78 9.86 -0.34
N LYS A 165 21.51 10.01 0.95
CA LYS A 165 21.73 11.22 1.73
C LYS A 165 22.77 10.94 2.82
N GLY A 166 23.65 11.91 3.06
CA GLY A 166 24.75 11.80 4.03
C GLY A 166 25.93 10.94 3.53
N TYR A 167 26.98 10.88 4.35
CA TYR A 167 28.23 10.19 4.05
C TYR A 167 28.62 9.21 5.16
N ASN A 168 29.35 8.15 4.80
CA ASN A 168 29.90 7.15 5.73
C ASN A 168 28.84 6.50 6.63
N LYS A 169 29.06 6.51 7.96
CA LYS A 169 28.20 5.88 8.96
C LYS A 169 26.82 6.51 9.11
N GLY A 170 26.63 7.74 8.62
CA GLY A 170 25.36 8.45 8.67
C GLY A 170 24.55 8.36 7.37
N ALA A 171 25.00 7.58 6.39
CA ALA A 171 24.33 7.47 5.11
C ALA A 171 22.98 6.75 5.22
N TYR A 172 21.94 7.33 4.62
CA TYR A 172 20.61 6.76 4.52
C TYR A 172 20.04 6.99 3.12
N TYR A 173 18.92 6.33 2.82
CA TYR A 173 18.31 6.35 1.50
C TYR A 173 16.92 6.95 1.56
N VAL A 174 16.59 7.80 0.58
CA VAL A 174 15.26 8.38 0.40
C VAL A 174 14.73 8.05 -0.98
N ARG A 175 13.40 8.05 -1.13
CA ARG A 175 12.76 7.79 -2.41
C ARG A 175 13.17 8.88 -3.41
N LYS A 176 13.57 8.46 -4.62
CA LYS A 176 13.76 9.35 -5.76
C LYS A 176 12.45 9.99 -6.21
#